data_AF-A0A6P8C6R3-F1
#
_entry.id   AF-A0A6P8C6R3-F1
#
_cell.length_a   1.000
_cell.length_b   1.000
_cell.length_c   1.000
_cell.angle_alpha   90.00
_cell.angle_beta   90.00
_cell.angle_gamma   90.00
#
_symmetry.space_group_name_H-M   'P 1'
#
loop_
_entity.id
_entity.type
_entity.pdbx_description
1 polymer ?
#
loop_
_entity_poly.entity_id
_entity_poly.type
_entity_poly.pdbx_seq_one_letter_code
_entity_poly.pdbx_strand_id
1 'polypeptide(L)'
;MTRKRIEIKKIENLSARQVTFTKRRRGLIKKAHQLSTLCDAEIALIIFSSTGKLFEFSSSSIEQVIERHINLQSEKRLNPSSQQRVDDIQCALRKDLTDRARELRHLRGEDLHELNLDQLNQLEKSLEAGLLRVSETKAGRIMNEISALKKKGVQLLEENKQLKMMVQMQEAKRVPRNNHLSGDYDHSSAYSNNNFDTSLKLGLPFPQ
;
A
#
# COMPACT_ATOMS: atom_id res chain seq x y z
N MET A 1 -1.26 44.23 21.16
CA MET A 1 -0.85 43.37 20.02
C MET A 1 -1.75 43.66 18.82
N THR A 2 -1.18 44.10 17.70
CA THR A 2 -1.90 44.47 16.47
C THR A 2 -2.35 43.22 15.70
N ARG A 3 -3.59 43.23 15.18
CA ARG A 3 -4.14 42.10 14.39
C ARG A 3 -3.53 42.11 12.98
N LYS A 4 -2.75 41.08 12.63
CA LYS A 4 -2.20 40.91 11.28
C LYS A 4 -3.20 40.16 10.38
N ARG A 5 -3.28 40.56 9.11
CA ARG A 5 -4.02 39.82 8.07
C ARG A 5 -3.27 38.50 7.80
N ILE A 6 -4.02 37.41 7.62
CA ILE A 6 -3.50 36.09 7.28
C ILE A 6 -4.24 35.54 6.06
N GLU A 7 -3.58 34.71 5.26
CA GLU A 7 -4.18 34.00 4.13
C GLU A 7 -5.14 32.90 4.61
N ILE A 8 -6.18 32.59 3.81
CA ILE A 8 -7.11 31.49 4.08
C ILE A 8 -6.51 30.20 3.51
N LYS A 9 -5.58 29.62 4.26
CA LYS A 9 -4.98 28.30 4.03
C LYS A 9 -4.76 27.58 5.35
N LYS A 10 -4.42 26.29 5.30
CA LYS A 10 -4.10 25.50 6.50
C LYS A 10 -2.93 26.16 7.25
N ILE A 11 -3.07 26.31 8.56
CA ILE A 11 -1.99 26.82 9.42
C ILE A 11 -1.07 25.64 9.74
N GLU A 12 0.18 25.71 9.30
CA GLU A 12 1.14 24.61 9.46
C GLU A 12 1.62 24.47 10.92
N ASN A 13 1.93 25.58 11.57
CA ASN A 13 2.35 25.56 12.97
C ASN A 13 1.20 25.08 13.89
N LEU A 14 1.43 23.96 14.59
CA LEU A 14 0.42 23.29 15.43
C LEU A 14 -0.09 24.17 16.56
N SER A 15 0.79 24.84 17.30
CA SER A 15 0.41 25.72 18.42
C SER A 15 -0.40 26.92 17.94
N ALA A 16 0.03 27.56 16.85
CA ALA A 16 -0.70 28.66 16.23
C ALA A 16 -2.07 28.20 15.70
N ARG A 17 -2.15 27.00 15.10
CA ARG A 17 -3.40 26.39 14.64
C ARG A 17 -4.35 26.12 15.80
N GLN A 18 -3.86 25.57 16.91
CA GLN A 18 -4.67 25.29 18.10
C GLN A 18 -5.23 26.57 18.73
N VAL A 19 -4.39 27.59 18.91
CA VAL A 19 -4.83 28.89 19.45
C VAL A 19 -5.84 29.54 18.51
N THR A 20 -5.59 29.49 17.19
CA THR A 20 -6.49 30.06 16.19
C THR A 20 -7.82 29.31 16.14
N PHE A 21 -7.81 27.99 16.20
CA PHE A 21 -9.01 27.16 16.26
C PHE A 21 -9.87 27.54 17.46
N THR A 22 -9.29 27.60 18.66
CA THR A 22 -10.03 27.98 19.88
C THR A 22 -10.65 29.37 19.76
N LYS A 23 -9.91 30.37 19.26
CA LYS A 23 -10.41 31.74 19.11
C LYS A 23 -11.48 31.85 18.02
N ARG A 24 -11.25 31.25 16.84
CA ARG A 24 -12.21 31.30 15.71
C ARG A 24 -13.47 30.51 16.00
N ARG A 25 -13.36 29.32 16.59
CA ARG A 25 -14.51 28.51 17.03
C ARG A 25 -15.39 29.30 17.98
N ARG A 26 -14.80 29.91 19.01
CA ARG A 26 -15.55 30.76 19.96
C ARG A 26 -16.20 31.97 19.26
N GLY A 27 -15.48 32.61 18.36
CA GLY A 27 -16.01 33.74 17.58
C GLY A 27 -17.17 33.34 16.68
N LEU A 28 -17.10 32.18 16.04
CA LEU A 28 -18.15 31.63 15.18
C LEU A 28 -19.40 31.27 15.99
N ILE A 29 -19.24 30.58 17.12
CA ILE A 29 -20.34 30.28 18.04
C ILE A 29 -21.00 31.57 18.53
N LYS A 30 -20.22 32.59 18.89
CA LYS A 30 -20.77 33.89 19.30
C LYS A 30 -21.61 34.53 18.18
N LYS A 31 -21.18 34.42 16.91
CA LYS A 31 -21.93 34.94 15.77
C LYS A 31 -23.20 34.15 15.49
N ALA A 32 -23.14 32.82 15.56
CA ALA A 32 -24.30 31.95 15.43
C ALA A 32 -25.35 32.26 16.52
N HIS A 33 -24.92 32.41 17.77
CA HIS A 33 -25.80 32.80 18.87
C HIS A 33 -26.44 34.18 18.65
N GLN A 34 -25.65 35.19 18.26
CA GLN A 34 -26.19 36.52 17.94
C GLN A 34 -27.26 36.46 16.84
N LEU A 35 -27.01 35.72 15.75
CA LEU A 35 -27.96 35.59 14.65
C LEU A 35 -29.24 34.88 15.09
N SER A 36 -29.09 33.79 15.85
CA SER A 36 -30.23 33.05 16.39
C SER A 36 -31.12 33.94 17.26
N THR A 37 -30.53 34.68 18.21
CA THR A 37 -31.30 35.56 19.10
C THR A 37 -31.91 36.76 18.39
N LEU A 38 -31.18 37.40 17.46
CA LEU A 38 -31.66 38.62 16.79
C LEU A 38 -32.77 38.36 15.77
N CYS A 39 -32.77 37.18 15.16
CA CYS A 39 -33.65 36.86 14.04
C CYS A 39 -34.57 35.67 14.31
N ASP A 40 -34.62 35.17 15.55
CA ASP A 40 -35.32 33.95 15.93
C ASP A 40 -35.03 32.76 15.01
N ALA A 41 -33.74 32.62 14.64
CA ALA A 41 -33.28 31.61 13.72
C ALA A 41 -32.81 30.36 14.48
N GLU A 42 -33.29 29.19 14.06
CA GLU A 42 -32.76 27.90 14.51
C GLU A 42 -31.41 27.63 13.81
N ILE A 43 -30.35 27.47 14.60
CA ILE A 43 -29.00 27.27 14.10
C ILE A 43 -28.31 26.15 14.88
N ALA A 44 -27.76 25.18 14.16
CA ALA A 44 -26.87 24.15 14.71
C ALA A 44 -25.49 24.24 14.05
N LEU A 45 -24.43 24.00 14.83
CA LEU A 45 -23.04 24.04 14.40
C LEU A 45 -22.30 22.82 14.98
N ILE A 46 -21.70 22.01 14.10
CA ILE A 46 -20.92 20.82 14.47
C ILE A 46 -19.50 21.01 13.96
N ILE A 47 -18.51 20.89 14.85
CA ILE A 47 -17.10 21.13 14.53
C ILE A 47 -16.25 19.98 15.07
N PHE A 48 -15.61 19.24 14.15
CA PHE A 48 -14.56 18.29 14.51
C PHE A 48 -13.19 18.95 14.39
N SER A 49 -12.41 18.87 15.46
CA SER A 49 -11.00 19.27 15.41
C SER A 49 -10.15 18.24 14.67
N SER A 50 -8.92 18.61 14.29
CA SER A 50 -7.97 17.67 13.68
C SER A 50 -7.57 16.51 14.60
N THR A 51 -7.87 16.58 15.90
CA THR A 51 -7.66 15.49 16.86
C THR A 51 -8.93 14.67 17.08
N GLY A 52 -9.97 14.84 16.26
CA GLY A 52 -11.24 14.12 16.37
C GLY A 52 -12.18 14.61 17.48
N LYS A 53 -11.80 15.60 18.29
CA LYS A 53 -12.69 16.14 19.33
C LYS A 53 -13.85 16.90 18.70
N LEU A 54 -15.06 16.57 19.15
CA LEU A 54 -16.32 17.22 18.80
C LEU A 54 -16.53 18.49 19.62
N PHE A 55 -16.95 19.56 18.95
CA PHE A 55 -17.47 20.77 19.56
C PHE A 55 -18.76 21.16 18.85
N GLU A 56 -19.80 21.41 19.62
CA GLU A 56 -21.12 21.69 19.09
C GLU A 56 -21.73 22.95 19.70
N PHE A 57 -22.67 23.54 18.98
CA PHE A 57 -23.54 24.61 19.44
C PHE A 57 -24.88 24.46 18.74
N SER A 58 -25.97 24.62 19.50
CA SER A 58 -27.32 24.77 18.95
C SER A 58 -28.02 25.94 19.64
N SER A 59 -28.93 26.59 18.93
CA SER A 59 -29.86 27.57 19.52
C SER A 59 -30.89 26.91 20.44
N SER A 60 -31.25 25.67 20.17
CA SER A 60 -32.18 24.83 20.93
C SER A 60 -31.57 23.45 21.17
N SER A 61 -32.12 22.39 20.58
CA SER A 61 -31.56 21.04 20.57
C SER A 61 -30.88 20.78 19.22
N ILE A 62 -29.72 20.12 19.23
CA ILE A 62 -29.04 19.78 17.99
C ILE A 62 -29.78 18.65 17.26
N GLU A 63 -30.37 17.71 18.01
CA GLU A 63 -31.18 16.63 17.49
C GLU A 63 -32.39 17.16 16.74
N GLN A 64 -33.12 18.14 17.31
CA GLN A 64 -34.30 18.73 16.67
C GLN A 64 -33.97 19.46 15.37
N VAL A 65 -32.87 20.22 15.33
CA VAL A 65 -32.46 20.95 14.12
C VAL A 65 -32.01 19.97 13.03
N ILE A 66 -31.31 18.88 13.40
CA ILE A 66 -30.92 17.81 12.48
C ILE A 66 -32.16 17.06 11.97
N GLU A 67 -33.07 16.69 12.85
CA GLU A 67 -34.31 15.99 12.50
C GLU A 67 -35.17 16.85 11.56
N ARG A 68 -35.35 18.13 11.88
CA ARG A 68 -36.03 19.09 10.99
C ARG A 68 -35.36 19.18 9.63
N HIS A 69 -34.02 19.20 9.58
CA HIS A 69 -33.29 19.17 8.31
C HIS A 69 -33.56 17.89 7.53
N ILE A 70 -33.47 16.72 8.17
CA ILE A 70 -33.72 15.41 7.53
C ILE A 70 -35.15 15.33 7.01
N ASN A 71 -36.14 15.76 7.80
CA ASN A 71 -37.55 15.74 7.42
C ASN A 71 -37.83 16.70 6.26
N LEU A 72 -37.29 17.92 6.29
CA LEU A 72 -37.38 18.85 5.16
C LEU A 72 -36.65 18.33 3.92
N GLN A 73 -35.55 17.58 4.08
CA GLN A 73 -34.92 16.91 2.96
C GLN A 73 -35.82 15.80 2.44
N SER A 74 -36.46 14.97 3.28
CA SER A 74 -37.41 13.95 2.82
C SER A 74 -38.64 14.52 2.13
N GLU A 75 -39.13 15.69 2.57
CA GLU A 75 -40.21 16.40 1.89
C GLU A 75 -39.73 17.04 0.58
N LYS A 76 -38.50 17.59 0.54
CA LYS A 76 -37.86 18.05 -0.70
C LYS A 76 -37.50 16.91 -1.66
N ARG A 77 -37.32 15.68 -1.17
CA ARG A 77 -37.17 14.47 -2.00
C ARG A 77 -38.44 14.12 -2.78
N LEU A 78 -39.58 14.75 -2.48
CA LEU A 78 -40.76 14.73 -3.34
C LEU A 78 -40.63 15.64 -4.58
N ASN A 79 -39.54 16.42 -4.72
CA ASN A 79 -39.17 17.09 -5.97
C ASN A 79 -38.21 16.20 -6.79
N PRO A 80 -38.67 15.61 -7.92
CA PRO A 80 -38.01 14.47 -8.57
C PRO A 80 -36.69 14.80 -9.29
N SER A 81 -36.41 16.06 -9.66
CA SER A 81 -35.39 16.34 -10.69
C SER A 81 -33.92 16.25 -10.24
N SER A 82 -33.62 16.48 -8.95
CA SER A 82 -32.24 16.59 -8.47
C SER A 82 -31.79 15.36 -7.65
N GLN A 83 -32.72 14.76 -6.90
CA GLN A 83 -32.45 13.56 -6.10
C GLN A 83 -32.40 12.30 -6.96
N GLN A 84 -33.25 12.20 -7.98
CA GLN A 84 -33.25 11.05 -8.90
C GLN A 84 -31.88 10.86 -9.54
N ARG A 85 -31.21 11.95 -9.96
CA ARG A 85 -29.84 11.84 -10.49
C ARG A 85 -28.81 11.30 -9.50
N VAL A 86 -28.90 11.66 -8.21
CA VAL A 86 -27.94 11.20 -7.20
C VAL A 86 -28.22 9.75 -6.83
N ASP A 87 -29.50 9.38 -6.66
CA ASP A 87 -29.90 8.01 -6.36
C ASP A 87 -29.64 7.08 -7.57
N ASP A 88 -29.83 7.56 -8.79
CA ASP A 88 -29.49 6.86 -10.03
C ASP A 88 -27.98 6.60 -10.12
N ILE A 89 -27.14 7.62 -9.85
CA ILE A 89 -25.68 7.47 -9.83
C ILE A 89 -25.26 6.46 -8.76
N GLN A 90 -25.84 6.54 -7.57
CA GLN A 90 -25.51 5.62 -6.48
C GLN A 90 -25.96 4.18 -6.77
N CYS A 91 -27.12 4.02 -7.41
CA CYS A 91 -27.63 2.72 -7.86
C CYS A 91 -26.73 2.13 -8.95
N ALA A 92 -26.37 2.92 -9.95
CA ALA A 92 -25.46 2.52 -11.02
C ALA A 92 -24.09 2.11 -10.46
N LEU A 93 -23.53 2.87 -9.52
CA LEU A 93 -22.24 2.56 -8.91
C LEU A 93 -22.30 1.27 -8.08
N ARG A 94 -23.38 1.06 -7.31
CA ARG A 94 -23.57 -0.18 -6.54
C ARG A 94 -23.69 -1.39 -7.46
N LYS A 95 -24.42 -1.25 -8.57
CA LYS A 95 -24.55 -2.30 -9.58
C LYS A 95 -23.19 -2.64 -10.21
N ASP A 96 -22.42 -1.64 -10.62
CA ASP A 96 -21.09 -1.86 -11.18
C ASP A 96 -20.16 -2.57 -10.19
N LEU A 97 -20.18 -2.18 -8.91
CA LEU A 97 -19.44 -2.89 -7.86
C LEU A 97 -19.86 -4.36 -7.72
N THR A 98 -21.16 -4.66 -7.77
CA THR A 98 -21.63 -6.05 -7.69
C THR A 98 -21.27 -6.87 -8.92
N ASP A 99 -21.31 -6.25 -10.11
CA ASP A 99 -20.97 -6.91 -11.38
C ASP A 99 -19.46 -7.21 -11.43
N ARG A 100 -18.62 -6.27 -11.00
CA ARG A 100 -17.17 -6.48 -10.88
C ARG A 100 -16.79 -7.53 -9.84
N ALA A 101 -17.47 -7.54 -8.70
CA ALA A 101 -17.26 -8.57 -7.68
C ALA A 101 -17.60 -9.96 -8.23
N ARG A 102 -18.67 -10.08 -9.02
CA ARG A 102 -19.07 -11.32 -9.69
C ARG A 102 -18.06 -11.75 -10.75
N GLU A 103 -17.59 -10.83 -11.59
CA GLU A 103 -16.55 -11.09 -12.59
C GLU A 103 -15.27 -11.67 -11.97
N LEU A 104 -14.84 -11.13 -10.82
CA LEU A 104 -13.68 -11.65 -10.08
C LEU A 104 -13.91 -13.06 -9.53
N ARG A 105 -15.13 -13.39 -9.08
CA ARG A 105 -15.49 -14.75 -8.65
C ARG A 105 -15.43 -15.73 -9.81
N HIS A 106 -15.99 -15.36 -10.97
CA HIS A 106 -15.89 -16.17 -12.18
C HIS A 106 -14.43 -16.43 -12.59
N LEU A 107 -13.57 -15.39 -12.56
CA LEU A 107 -12.13 -15.54 -12.83
C LEU A 107 -11.41 -16.47 -11.85
N ARG A 108 -11.95 -16.68 -10.64
CA ARG A 108 -11.45 -17.64 -9.66
C ARG A 108 -12.02 -19.05 -9.83
N GLY A 109 -12.94 -19.24 -10.77
CA GLY A 109 -13.67 -20.50 -10.98
C GLY A 109 -14.87 -20.68 -10.05
N GLU A 110 -15.31 -19.63 -9.37
CA GLU A 110 -16.53 -19.62 -8.54
C GLU A 110 -17.75 -19.23 -9.40
N ASP A 111 -18.96 -19.62 -8.98
CA ASP A 111 -20.25 -19.25 -9.60
C ASP A 111 -20.38 -19.47 -11.12
N LEU A 112 -19.58 -20.37 -11.72
CA LEU A 112 -19.55 -20.60 -13.18
C LEU A 112 -20.88 -21.03 -13.81
N HIS A 113 -21.79 -21.59 -13.00
CA HIS A 113 -23.13 -21.99 -13.41
C HIS A 113 -24.01 -20.78 -13.81
N GLU A 114 -23.63 -19.56 -13.45
CA GLU A 114 -24.30 -18.33 -13.88
C GLU A 114 -23.93 -17.90 -15.32
N LEU A 115 -22.91 -18.52 -15.92
CA LEU A 115 -22.42 -18.20 -17.27
C LEU A 115 -23.01 -19.16 -18.31
N ASN A 116 -23.32 -18.63 -19.49
CA ASN A 116 -23.62 -19.47 -20.65
C ASN A 116 -22.33 -19.95 -21.33
N LEU A 117 -22.47 -20.90 -22.28
CA LEU A 117 -21.31 -21.52 -22.96
C LEU A 117 -20.42 -20.51 -23.69
N ASP A 118 -21.01 -19.50 -24.33
CA ASP A 118 -20.24 -18.47 -25.03
C ASP A 118 -19.43 -17.61 -24.06
N GLN A 119 -20.03 -17.21 -22.93
CA GLN A 119 -19.36 -16.45 -21.88
C GLN A 119 -18.26 -17.27 -21.20
N LEU A 120 -18.49 -18.56 -20.99
CA LEU A 120 -17.49 -19.47 -20.41
C LEU A 120 -16.29 -19.64 -21.35
N ASN A 121 -16.53 -19.81 -22.65
CA ASN A 121 -15.48 -19.87 -23.67
C ASN A 121 -14.69 -18.54 -23.76
N GLN A 122 -15.35 -17.39 -23.62
CA GLN A 122 -14.67 -16.10 -23.54
C GLN A 122 -13.78 -15.98 -22.29
N LEU A 123 -14.28 -16.45 -21.13
CA LEU A 123 -13.54 -16.48 -19.88
C LEU A 123 -12.29 -17.35 -20.00
N GLU A 124 -12.43 -18.54 -20.58
CA GLU A 124 -11.32 -19.47 -20.84
C GLU A 124 -10.25 -18.82 -21.72
N LYS A 125 -10.62 -18.25 -22.87
CA LYS A 125 -9.68 -17.54 -23.75
C LYS A 125 -8.95 -16.40 -23.06
N SER A 126 -9.64 -15.66 -22.19
CA SER A 126 -9.03 -14.56 -21.43
C SER A 126 -8.00 -15.08 -20.42
N LEU A 127 -8.33 -16.17 -19.71
CA LEU A 127 -7.44 -16.84 -18.77
C LEU A 127 -6.23 -17.45 -19.47
N GLU A 128 -6.41 -18.13 -20.60
CA GLU A 128 -5.32 -18.68 -21.41
C GLU A 128 -4.37 -17.58 -21.89
N ALA A 129 -4.91 -16.49 -22.43
CA ALA A 129 -4.10 -15.35 -22.85
C ALA A 129 -3.33 -14.73 -21.66
N GLY A 130 -3.96 -14.63 -20.49
CA GLY A 130 -3.32 -14.18 -19.25
C GLY A 130 -2.18 -15.10 -18.82
N LEU A 131 -2.42 -16.41 -18.84
CA LEU A 131 -1.45 -17.44 -18.47
C LEU A 131 -0.24 -17.42 -19.40
N LEU A 132 -0.46 -17.31 -20.71
CA LEU A 132 0.61 -17.19 -21.71
C LEU A 132 1.52 -16.00 -21.41
N ARG A 133 0.94 -14.80 -21.21
CA ARG A 133 1.74 -13.59 -20.87
C ARG A 133 2.58 -13.77 -19.60
N VAL A 134 1.98 -14.37 -18.56
CA VAL A 134 2.69 -14.63 -17.29
C VAL A 134 3.81 -15.65 -17.51
N SER A 135 3.55 -16.71 -18.27
CA SER A 135 4.51 -17.76 -18.59
C SER A 135 5.71 -17.20 -19.36
N GLU A 136 5.46 -16.44 -20.44
CA GLU A 136 6.50 -15.78 -21.24
C GLU A 136 7.36 -14.84 -20.39
N THR A 137 6.72 -14.02 -19.56
CA THR A 137 7.43 -13.09 -18.67
C THR A 137 8.32 -13.85 -17.69
N LYS A 138 7.82 -14.93 -17.08
CA LYS A 138 8.59 -15.77 -16.17
C LYS A 138 9.75 -16.46 -16.89
N ALA A 139 9.52 -17.02 -18.06
CA ALA A 139 10.55 -17.65 -18.88
C ALA A 139 11.67 -16.66 -19.25
N GLY A 140 11.32 -15.44 -19.66
CA GLY A 140 12.28 -14.38 -19.94
C GLY A 140 13.11 -14.00 -18.70
N ARG A 141 12.49 -13.87 -17.53
CA ARG A 141 13.21 -13.59 -16.27
C ARG A 141 14.20 -14.71 -15.92
N ILE A 142 13.76 -15.96 -16.00
CA ILE A 142 14.60 -17.13 -15.73
C ILE A 142 15.79 -17.18 -16.71
N MET A 143 15.55 -16.97 -18.00
CA MET A 143 16.63 -16.94 -19.00
C MET A 143 17.65 -15.83 -18.73
N ASN A 144 17.18 -14.64 -18.35
CA ASN A 144 18.07 -13.53 -17.99
C ASN A 144 18.94 -13.89 -16.78
N GLU A 145 18.36 -14.50 -15.75
CA GLU A 145 19.09 -14.94 -14.56
C GLU A 145 20.13 -16.02 -14.89
N ILE A 146 19.76 -17.02 -15.69
CA ILE A 146 20.70 -18.05 -16.19
C ILE A 146 21.87 -17.39 -16.94
N SER A 147 21.60 -16.41 -17.80
CA SER A 147 22.64 -15.72 -18.57
C SER A 147 23.59 -14.92 -17.68
N ALA A 148 23.06 -14.26 -16.65
CA ALA A 148 23.84 -13.50 -15.69
C ALA A 148 24.74 -14.41 -14.84
N LEU A 149 24.21 -15.54 -14.36
CA LEU A 149 24.96 -16.53 -13.59
C LEU A 149 26.07 -17.18 -14.43
N LYS A 150 25.80 -17.52 -15.70
CA LYS A 150 26.84 -18.06 -16.60
C LYS A 150 27.98 -17.08 -16.81
N LYS A 151 27.69 -15.79 -17.05
CA LYS A 151 28.71 -14.74 -17.18
C LYS A 151 29.54 -14.60 -15.90
N LYS A 152 28.88 -14.58 -14.75
CA LYS A 152 29.56 -14.50 -13.44
C LYS A 152 30.45 -15.72 -13.19
N GLY A 153 30.02 -16.92 -13.58
CA GLY A 153 30.83 -18.13 -13.47
C GLY A 153 32.13 -18.07 -14.29
N VAL A 154 32.06 -17.55 -15.52
CA VAL A 154 33.25 -17.36 -16.37
C VAL A 154 34.19 -16.33 -15.74
N GLN A 155 33.66 -15.20 -15.25
CA GLN A 155 34.46 -14.16 -14.60
C GLN A 155 35.18 -14.70 -13.36
N LEU A 156 34.48 -15.43 -12.48
CA LEU A 156 35.08 -16.03 -11.28
C LEU A 156 36.15 -17.07 -11.61
N LEU A 157 36.01 -17.80 -12.72
CA LEU A 157 37.01 -18.77 -13.16
C LEU A 157 38.30 -18.09 -13.60
N GLU A 158 38.19 -16.97 -14.31
CA GLU A 158 39.34 -16.16 -14.72
C GLU A 158 40.03 -15.50 -13.51
N GLU A 159 39.26 -14.89 -12.60
CA GLU A 159 39.78 -14.32 -11.35
C GLU A 159 40.50 -15.38 -10.49
N ASN A 160 39.91 -16.58 -10.36
CA ASN A 160 40.57 -17.69 -9.64
C ASN A 160 41.88 -18.12 -10.30
N LYS A 161 41.96 -18.14 -11.64
CA LYS A 161 43.19 -18.48 -12.36
C LYS A 161 44.29 -17.44 -12.09
N GLN A 162 43.94 -16.16 -12.11
CA GLN A 162 44.88 -15.07 -11.81
C GLN A 162 45.38 -15.14 -10.37
N LEU A 163 44.48 -15.34 -9.40
CA LEU A 163 44.85 -15.49 -7.99
C LEU A 163 45.78 -16.68 -7.77
N LYS A 164 45.53 -17.83 -8.41
CA LYS A 164 46.44 -18.98 -8.34
C LYS A 164 47.84 -18.67 -8.85
N MET A 165 47.96 -17.93 -9.97
CA MET A 165 49.26 -17.49 -10.48
C MET A 165 49.97 -16.54 -9.51
N MET A 166 49.24 -15.61 -8.89
CA MET A 166 49.81 -14.69 -7.90
C MET A 166 50.33 -15.42 -6.66
N VAL A 167 49.59 -16.41 -6.15
CA VAL A 167 50.03 -17.24 -5.01
C VAL A 167 51.31 -18.00 -5.36
N GLN A 168 51.36 -18.65 -6.53
CA GLN A 168 52.56 -19.36 -6.98
C GLN A 168 53.78 -18.43 -7.10
N MET A 169 53.60 -17.20 -7.59
CA MET A 169 54.67 -16.20 -7.65
C MET A 169 55.12 -15.71 -6.26
N GLN A 170 54.21 -15.63 -5.29
CA GLN A 170 54.55 -15.29 -3.90
C GLN A 170 55.29 -16.43 -3.20
N GLU A 171 54.88 -17.68 -3.43
CA GLU A 171 55.56 -18.87 -2.91
C GLU A 171 56.97 -19.00 -3.51
N ALA A 172 57.14 -18.74 -4.81
CA ALA A 172 58.45 -18.74 -5.46
C ALA A 172 59.38 -17.60 -4.97
N LYS A 173 58.84 -16.52 -4.40
CA LYS A 173 59.61 -15.41 -3.81
C LYS A 173 59.93 -15.61 -2.32
N ARG A 174 59.38 -16.66 -1.66
CA ARG A 174 59.75 -17.01 -0.29
C ARG A 174 61.08 -17.78 -0.30
N VAL A 175 62.14 -17.12 0.18
CA VAL A 175 63.45 -17.75 0.47
C VAL A 175 63.24 -18.94 1.41
N PRO A 176 63.85 -20.12 1.17
CA PRO A 176 63.74 -21.24 2.08
C PRO A 176 64.49 -20.90 3.38
N ARG A 177 63.74 -20.71 4.47
CA ARG A 177 64.33 -20.69 5.81
C ARG A 177 64.63 -22.13 6.18
N ASN A 178 65.85 -22.55 5.90
CA ASN A 178 66.41 -23.80 6.42
C ASN A 178 66.35 -23.76 7.96
N ASN A 179 65.67 -24.72 8.55
CA ASN A 179 66.08 -25.33 9.81
C ASN A 179 65.57 -26.77 9.81
N HIS A 180 66.50 -27.71 9.59
CA HIS A 180 66.36 -29.08 10.02
C HIS A 180 66.13 -29.11 11.54
N LEU A 181 65.19 -29.92 12.00
CA LEU A 181 65.47 -30.94 13.01
C LEU A 181 64.28 -31.92 13.07
N SER A 182 64.68 -33.18 13.15
CA SER A 182 63.94 -34.45 13.10
C SER A 182 62.78 -34.54 14.09
N GLY A 183 61.79 -35.37 13.75
CA GLY A 183 60.76 -35.80 14.68
C GLY A 183 59.68 -36.62 13.99
N ASP A 184 59.92 -37.93 13.87
CA ASP A 184 58.89 -38.94 13.63
C ASP A 184 57.76 -38.78 14.65
N TYR A 185 56.54 -38.50 14.20
CA TYR A 185 55.32 -38.99 14.85
C TYR A 185 54.23 -39.22 13.81
N ASP A 186 53.91 -40.49 13.68
CA ASP A 186 52.75 -41.07 13.02
C ASP A 186 51.46 -40.53 13.65
N HIS A 187 50.52 -40.01 12.86
CA HIS A 187 49.11 -40.00 13.23
C HIS A 187 48.20 -39.90 12.02
N SER A 188 47.73 -41.08 11.60
CA SER A 188 46.43 -41.24 10.95
C SER A 188 45.33 -40.57 11.79
N SER A 189 44.52 -39.71 11.16
CA SER A 189 43.08 -39.64 11.46
C SER A 189 42.31 -38.93 10.35
N ALA A 190 41.32 -39.65 9.84
CA ALA A 190 40.28 -39.17 8.96
C ALA A 190 39.28 -38.31 9.73
N TYR A 191 38.95 -37.11 9.22
CA TYR A 191 37.66 -36.43 9.45
C TYR A 191 37.38 -35.55 8.22
N SER A 192 36.52 -35.97 7.30
CA SER A 192 35.06 -35.78 7.25
C SER A 192 34.61 -34.38 6.83
N ASN A 193 33.91 -34.36 5.69
CA ASN A 193 32.77 -33.48 5.34
C ASN A 193 32.85 -31.99 5.71
N ASN A 194 33.16 -31.16 4.71
CA ASN A 194 32.58 -29.82 4.62
C ASN A 194 31.49 -29.82 3.54
N ASN A 195 30.28 -30.10 4.03
CA ASN A 195 29.01 -29.96 3.35
C ASN A 195 28.79 -28.47 3.03
N PHE A 196 29.06 -28.06 1.78
CA PHE A 196 28.65 -26.74 1.31
C PHE A 196 27.15 -26.78 1.00
N ASP A 197 26.37 -26.22 1.92
CA ASP A 197 24.94 -26.05 1.85
C ASP A 197 24.55 -25.18 0.64
N THR A 198 24.14 -25.81 -0.47
CA THR A 198 23.50 -25.16 -1.62
C THR A 198 22.00 -25.02 -1.37
N SER A 199 21.60 -24.31 -0.31
CA SER A 199 20.20 -23.98 -0.08
C SER A 199 19.77 -22.84 -1.00
N LEU A 200 19.22 -23.19 -2.18
CA LEU A 200 18.42 -22.30 -3.01
C LEU A 200 17.02 -22.16 -2.38
N LYS A 201 16.84 -21.15 -1.51
CA LYS A 201 15.51 -20.74 -1.05
C LYS A 201 14.79 -19.97 -2.16
N LEU A 202 14.08 -20.69 -3.02
CA LEU A 202 13.03 -20.14 -3.87
C LEU A 202 11.71 -20.14 -3.10
N GLY A 203 11.38 -19.02 -2.46
CA GLY A 203 10.08 -18.82 -1.82
C GLY A 203 9.86 -17.36 -1.44
N LEU A 204 8.78 -16.77 -1.95
CA LEU A 204 8.31 -15.46 -1.50
C LEU A 204 7.75 -15.58 -0.08
N PRO A 205 7.94 -14.59 0.81
CA PRO A 205 7.32 -14.60 2.13
C PRO A 205 5.80 -14.43 1.98
N PHE A 206 5.03 -15.34 2.60
CA PHE A 206 3.60 -15.14 2.80
C PHE A 206 3.39 -14.02 3.84
N PRO A 207 2.44 -13.09 3.62
CA PRO A 207 2.08 -12.10 4.64
C PRO A 207 1.21 -12.73 5.73
N GLN A 208 1.51 -12.41 6.99
CA GLN A 208 0.58 -12.51 8.12
C GLN A 208 -0.39 -11.34 8.10
#